data_AF-A0A7D9DYG0-F1
#
_entry.id   AF-A0A7D9DYG0-F1
#
_cell.length_a   1.000
_cell.length_b   1.000
_cell.length_c   1.000
_cell.angle_alpha   90.00
_cell.angle_beta   90.00
_cell.angle_gamma   90.00
#
_symmetry.space_group_name_H-M   'P 1'
#
loop_
_entity.id
_entity.type
_entity.pdbx_description
1 polymer ?
#
loop_
_entity_poly.entity_id
_entity_poly.type
_entity_poly.pdbx_seq_one_letter_code
_entity_poly.pdbx_strand_id
1 'polypeptide(L)'
;MVGNEKKKVLAKLPAQFPNILEPNHCDTITEIWKEFHELYGILSSWKPSQTDIDGFFEKANSSKMKSLSLKSFTGQGIEKINDVVRAIYHNKSNRHDACKEAMQALQQIDNLQDFERMPHQYQKQDNTYWSNEIFELRRKRPRLCVDPREDENHHDQLNPEDIDSMSLCEVKEKLEELHKA
;
A
#
# COMPACT_ATOMS: atom_id res chain seq x y z
N MET A 1 0.90 26.03 3.26
CA MET A 1 -0.04 27.11 2.89
C MET A 1 -1.17 27.20 3.91
N VAL A 2 -1.21 28.31 4.64
CA VAL A 2 -2.23 28.62 5.66
C VAL A 2 -3.45 29.27 5.00
N GLY A 3 -4.63 29.22 5.63
CA GLY A 3 -5.91 29.61 5.03
C GLY A 3 -5.95 31.02 4.40
N ASN A 4 -5.25 32.01 4.98
CA ASN A 4 -5.20 33.37 4.44
C ASN A 4 -4.37 33.48 3.15
N GLU A 5 -3.31 32.68 3.01
CA GLU A 5 -2.49 32.66 1.79
C GLU A 5 -3.28 32.07 0.63
N LYS A 6 -4.07 31.02 0.89
CA LYS A 6 -4.98 30.40 -0.09
C LYS A 6 -5.95 31.42 -0.68
N LYS A 7 -6.62 32.22 0.17
CA LYS A 7 -7.57 33.25 -0.29
C LYS A 7 -6.89 34.32 -1.15
N LYS A 8 -5.69 34.77 -0.76
CA LYS A 8 -4.92 35.75 -1.53
C LYS A 8 -4.52 35.21 -2.90
N VAL A 9 -4.09 33.96 -2.98
CA VAL A 9 -3.72 33.30 -4.24
C VAL A 9 -4.95 33.16 -5.13
N LEU A 10 -6.07 32.66 -4.62
CA LEU A 10 -7.28 32.50 -5.41
C LEU A 10 -7.78 33.82 -6.01
N ALA A 11 -7.68 34.93 -5.26
CA ALA A 11 -8.13 36.23 -5.73
C ALA A 11 -7.14 36.92 -6.70
N LYS A 12 -5.83 36.79 -6.49
CA LYS A 12 -4.81 37.60 -7.19
C LYS A 12 -4.10 36.88 -8.33
N LEU A 13 -4.09 35.55 -8.34
CA LEU A 13 -3.37 34.76 -9.35
C LEU A 13 -3.92 34.95 -10.78
N PRO A 14 -5.23 35.14 -11.02
CA PRO A 14 -5.75 35.36 -12.37
C PRO A 14 -5.13 36.55 -13.12
N ALA A 15 -4.78 37.61 -12.39
CA ALA A 15 -4.14 38.79 -12.98
C ALA A 15 -2.71 38.52 -13.46
N GLN A 16 -2.08 37.43 -13.01
CA GLN A 16 -0.72 37.04 -13.38
C GLN A 16 -0.69 35.97 -14.48
N PHE A 17 -1.83 35.37 -14.85
CA PHE A 17 -1.89 34.33 -15.88
C PHE A 17 -1.36 34.76 -17.25
N PRO A 18 -1.58 35.99 -17.74
CA PRO A 18 -0.99 36.43 -19.02
C PRO A 18 0.54 36.41 -19.04
N ASN A 19 1.19 36.44 -17.86
CA ASN A 19 2.65 36.43 -17.74
C ASN A 19 3.23 35.01 -17.60
N ILE A 20 2.38 34.00 -17.33
CA ILE A 20 2.81 32.65 -16.93
C ILE A 20 2.28 31.58 -17.90
N LEU A 21 1.10 31.81 -18.51
CA LEU A 21 0.41 30.85 -19.34
C LEU A 21 0.51 31.21 -20.82
N GLU A 22 0.46 30.17 -21.66
CA GLU A 22 0.33 30.30 -23.11
C GLU A 22 -0.96 31.06 -23.48
N PRO A 23 -0.91 32.04 -24.41
CA PRO A 23 -2.05 32.89 -24.76
C PRO A 23 -3.30 32.10 -25.15
N ASN A 24 -3.14 30.98 -25.84
CA ASN A 24 -4.24 30.14 -26.33
C ASN A 24 -5.10 29.52 -25.23
N HIS A 25 -4.58 29.37 -24.01
CA HIS A 25 -5.28 28.74 -22.89
C HIS A 25 -5.52 29.71 -21.72
N CYS A 26 -4.92 30.91 -21.77
CA CYS A 26 -4.96 31.87 -20.69
C CYS A 26 -6.39 32.26 -20.32
N ASP A 27 -7.24 32.53 -21.31
CA ASP A 27 -8.63 32.95 -21.08
C ASP A 27 -9.47 31.83 -20.46
N THR A 28 -9.35 30.60 -20.99
CA THR A 28 -10.06 29.43 -20.47
C THR A 28 -9.64 29.13 -19.03
N ILE A 29 -8.34 29.15 -18.74
CA ILE A 29 -7.82 28.90 -17.39
C ILE A 29 -8.22 30.03 -16.43
N THR A 30 -8.22 31.28 -16.89
CA THR A 30 -8.69 32.44 -16.11
C THR A 30 -10.16 32.30 -15.72
N GLU A 31 -11.00 31.87 -16.66
CA GLU A 31 -12.43 31.66 -16.42
C GLU A 31 -12.66 30.52 -15.42
N ILE A 32 -12.02 29.37 -15.63
CA ILE A 32 -12.08 28.22 -14.72
C ILE A 32 -11.65 28.60 -13.30
N TRP A 33 -10.58 29.39 -13.17
CA TRP A 33 -10.07 29.80 -11.87
C TRP A 33 -11.04 30.71 -11.11
N LYS A 34 -11.72 31.62 -11.82
CA LYS A 34 -12.75 32.48 -11.25
C LYS A 34 -13.95 31.67 -10.77
N GLU A 35 -14.42 30.73 -11.60
CA GLU A 35 -15.51 29.81 -11.23
C GLU A 35 -15.15 29.00 -9.98
N PHE A 36 -13.93 28.47 -9.90
CA PHE A 36 -13.44 27.74 -8.73
C PHE A 36 -13.38 28.63 -7.47
N HIS A 37 -12.94 29.88 -7.59
CA HIS A 37 -12.89 30.82 -6.46
C HIS A 37 -14.28 31.08 -5.87
N GLU A 38 -15.30 31.23 -6.71
CA GLU A 38 -16.69 31.39 -6.25
C GLU A 38 -17.19 30.16 -5.49
N LEU A 39 -16.97 28.96 -6.03
CA LEU A 39 -17.35 27.72 -5.39
C LEU A 39 -16.62 27.49 -4.06
N TYR A 40 -15.33 27.83 -4.02
CA TYR A 40 -14.55 27.80 -2.79
C TYR A 40 -15.11 28.77 -1.74
N GLY A 41 -15.63 29.92 -2.16
CA GLY A 41 -16.34 30.86 -1.31
C GLY A 41 -17.58 30.26 -0.65
N ILE A 42 -18.41 29.54 -1.42
CA ILE A 42 -19.60 28.84 -0.92
C ILE A 42 -19.20 27.72 0.06
N LEU A 43 -18.22 26.89 -0.31
CA LEU A 43 -17.70 25.81 0.55
C LEU A 43 -17.08 26.30 1.86
N SER A 44 -16.48 27.50 1.84
CA SER A 44 -15.84 28.10 3.01
C SER A 44 -16.82 28.86 3.91
N SER A 45 -18.09 28.96 3.53
CA SER A 45 -19.12 29.60 4.34
C SER A 45 -19.54 28.67 5.49
N TRP A 46 -19.72 29.21 6.70
CA TRP A 46 -20.07 28.41 7.88
C TRP A 46 -21.48 27.79 7.74
N LYS A 47 -22.43 28.50 7.14
CA LYS A 47 -23.81 28.04 6.91
C LYS A 47 -24.31 28.49 5.54
N PRO A 48 -23.99 27.77 4.46
CA PRO A 48 -24.58 28.03 3.15
C PRO A 48 -26.09 27.79 3.21
N SER A 49 -26.87 28.61 2.51
CA SER A 49 -28.31 28.37 2.35
C SER A 49 -28.56 27.19 1.41
N GLN A 50 -29.76 26.61 1.41
CA GLN A 50 -30.09 25.53 0.48
C GLN A 50 -29.92 25.98 -0.98
N THR A 51 -30.25 27.23 -1.30
CA THR A 51 -30.06 27.82 -2.63
C THR A 51 -28.58 27.92 -3.01
N ASP A 52 -27.70 28.20 -2.05
CA ASP A 52 -26.25 28.19 -2.29
C ASP A 52 -25.72 26.78 -2.54
N ILE A 53 -26.27 25.77 -1.85
CA ILE A 53 -25.92 24.36 -2.03
C ILE A 53 -26.39 23.88 -3.41
N ASP A 54 -27.63 24.16 -3.79
CA ASP A 54 -28.18 23.79 -5.08
C ASP A 54 -27.42 24.50 -6.22
N GLY A 55 -27.15 25.80 -6.05
CA GLY A 55 -26.34 26.58 -6.97
C GLY A 55 -24.89 26.10 -7.08
N PHE A 56 -24.31 25.60 -6.00
CA PHE A 56 -22.99 24.96 -6.00
C PHE A 56 -23.00 23.70 -6.88
N PHE A 57 -23.98 22.81 -6.72
CA PHE A 57 -24.05 21.58 -7.51
C PHE A 57 -24.32 21.87 -8.99
N GLU A 58 -25.18 22.82 -9.32
CA GLU A 58 -25.43 23.23 -10.70
C GLU A 58 -24.15 23.78 -11.37
N LYS A 59 -23.45 24.70 -10.69
CA LYS A 59 -22.18 25.26 -11.20
C LYS A 59 -21.09 24.21 -11.31
N ALA A 60 -20.94 23.35 -10.30
CA ALA A 60 -19.93 22.28 -10.30
C ALA A 60 -20.19 21.21 -11.38
N ASN A 61 -21.46 21.01 -11.77
CA ASN A 61 -21.85 20.08 -12.83
C ASN A 61 -21.93 20.72 -14.23
N SER A 62 -21.60 22.01 -14.36
CA SER A 62 -21.51 22.67 -15.66
C SER A 62 -20.45 22.02 -16.54
N SER A 63 -20.66 22.04 -17.87
CA SER A 63 -19.80 21.35 -18.84
C SER A 63 -18.33 21.80 -18.80
N LYS A 64 -18.05 23.04 -18.37
CA LYS A 64 -16.70 23.61 -18.24
C LYS A 64 -15.93 23.04 -17.05
N MET A 65 -16.59 22.87 -15.90
CA MET A 65 -15.95 22.28 -14.73
C MET A 65 -15.91 20.76 -14.80
N LYS A 66 -16.86 20.13 -15.50
CA LYS A 66 -16.82 18.70 -15.84
C LYS A 66 -15.64 18.30 -16.72
N SER A 67 -15.20 19.15 -17.65
CA SER A 67 -14.03 18.86 -18.50
C SER A 67 -12.72 18.92 -17.69
N LEU A 68 -12.71 19.70 -16.60
CA LEU A 68 -11.70 19.64 -15.56
C LEU A 68 -11.94 18.42 -14.68
N SER A 69 -11.50 17.24 -15.14
CA SER A 69 -11.50 16.05 -14.31
C SER A 69 -10.67 16.31 -13.05
N LEU A 70 -11.30 16.68 -11.94
CA LEU A 70 -10.64 16.90 -10.64
C LEU A 70 -9.76 15.71 -10.25
N LYS A 71 -10.10 14.50 -10.70
CA LYS A 71 -9.28 13.28 -10.57
C LYS A 71 -7.84 13.48 -11.04
N SER A 72 -7.63 14.17 -12.17
CA SER A 72 -6.30 14.43 -12.73
C SER A 72 -5.44 15.37 -11.88
N PHE A 73 -6.07 16.18 -11.02
CA PHE A 73 -5.40 17.09 -10.09
C PHE A 73 -5.38 16.58 -8.65
N THR A 74 -5.80 15.33 -8.40
CA THR A 74 -5.69 14.72 -7.07
C THR A 74 -4.27 14.22 -6.80
N GLY A 75 -3.80 14.39 -5.56
CA GLY A 75 -2.51 13.84 -5.10
C GLY A 75 -2.50 12.31 -4.97
N GLN A 76 -3.58 11.62 -5.33
CA GLN A 76 -3.76 10.20 -5.07
C GLN A 76 -2.74 9.32 -5.81
N GLY A 77 -2.28 9.74 -7.00
CA GLY A 77 -1.18 9.07 -7.70
C GLY A 77 0.16 9.22 -6.97
N ILE A 78 0.42 10.40 -6.41
CA ILE A 78 1.64 10.70 -5.66
C ILE A 78 1.69 9.87 -4.36
N GLU A 79 0.57 9.77 -3.65
CA GLU A 79 0.49 8.96 -2.43
C GLU A 79 0.77 7.48 -2.69
N LYS A 80 0.22 6.92 -3.78
CA LYS A 80 0.50 5.54 -4.20
C LYS A 80 1.97 5.32 -4.55
N ILE A 81 2.58 6.25 -5.29
CA ILE A 81 4.02 6.17 -5.60
C ILE A 81 4.84 6.23 -4.30
N ASN A 82 4.46 7.08 -3.35
CA ASN A 82 5.12 7.15 -2.05
C ASN A 82 5.01 5.83 -1.26
N ASP A 83 3.87 5.15 -1.30
CA ASP A 83 3.71 3.82 -0.69
C ASP A 83 4.66 2.79 -1.32
N VAL A 84 4.77 2.79 -2.65
CA VAL A 84 5.68 1.90 -3.39
C VAL A 84 7.14 2.20 -3.05
N VAL A 85 7.54 3.47 -3.02
CA VAL A 85 8.90 3.91 -2.65
C VAL A 85 9.23 3.48 -1.21
N ARG A 86 8.30 3.66 -0.26
CA ARG A 86 8.46 3.16 1.11
C ARG A 86 8.65 1.64 1.14
N ALA A 87 7.87 0.89 0.37
CA ALA A 87 8.01 -0.56 0.28
C ALA A 87 9.38 -0.99 -0.28
N ILE A 88 9.89 -0.28 -1.30
CA ILE A 88 11.24 -0.52 -1.86
C ILE A 88 12.30 -0.22 -0.81
N TYR A 89 12.21 0.91 -0.12
CA TYR A 89 13.15 1.33 0.91
C TYR A 89 13.29 0.30 2.05
N HIS A 90 12.17 -0.25 2.52
CA HIS A 90 12.20 -1.17 3.66
C HIS A 90 12.54 -2.62 3.28
N ASN A 91 12.15 -3.10 2.09
CA ASN A 91 12.24 -4.51 1.75
C ASN A 91 13.29 -4.87 0.69
N LYS A 92 13.70 -3.91 -0.15
CA LYS A 92 14.52 -4.17 -1.35
C LYS A 92 15.79 -3.34 -1.44
N SER A 93 15.85 -2.20 -0.76
CA SER A 93 17.00 -1.30 -0.79
C SER A 93 18.13 -1.79 0.12
N ASN A 94 19.37 -1.72 -0.39
CA ASN A 94 20.57 -1.94 0.41
C ASN A 94 21.06 -0.65 1.13
N ARG A 95 20.34 0.46 0.93
CA ARG A 95 20.59 1.77 1.59
C ARG A 95 21.95 2.39 1.28
N HIS A 96 22.63 1.96 0.21
CA HIS A 96 23.85 2.63 -0.25
C HIS A 96 23.51 3.93 -0.97
N ASP A 97 22.46 3.91 -1.79
CA ASP A 97 21.85 5.09 -2.42
C ASP A 97 20.36 4.84 -2.61
N ALA A 98 19.60 4.97 -1.51
CA ALA A 98 18.21 4.55 -1.47
C ALA A 98 17.31 5.31 -2.46
N CYS A 99 17.63 6.58 -2.76
CA CYS A 99 16.88 7.38 -3.73
C CYS A 99 17.09 6.85 -5.15
N LYS A 100 18.34 6.62 -5.55
CA LYS A 100 18.66 6.05 -6.85
C LYS A 100 18.09 4.64 -7.01
N GLU A 101 18.22 3.81 -5.99
CA GLU A 101 17.68 2.45 -5.97
C GLU A 101 16.14 2.44 -6.12
N ALA A 102 15.45 3.36 -5.44
CA ALA A 102 13.99 3.51 -5.57
C ALA A 102 13.58 3.94 -6.99
N MET A 103 14.27 4.92 -7.58
CA MET A 103 14.00 5.36 -8.96
C MET A 103 14.21 4.22 -9.96
N GLN A 104 15.32 3.50 -9.84
CA GLN A 104 15.63 2.37 -10.73
C GLN A 104 14.61 1.24 -10.58
N ALA A 105 14.17 0.94 -9.36
CA ALA A 105 13.16 -0.08 -9.11
C ALA A 105 11.78 0.32 -9.67
N LEU A 106 11.38 1.59 -9.58
CA LEU A 106 10.16 2.08 -10.21
C LEU A 106 10.20 1.91 -11.73
N GLN A 107 11.30 2.34 -12.36
CA GLN A 107 11.49 2.18 -13.80
C GLN A 107 11.45 0.72 -14.24
N GLN A 108 12.03 -0.19 -13.44
CA GLN A 108 11.94 -1.62 -13.70
C GLN A 108 10.52 -2.16 -13.55
N ILE A 109 9.77 -1.71 -12.54
CA ILE A 109 8.36 -2.10 -12.36
C ILE A 109 7.54 -1.69 -13.58
N ASP A 110 7.71 -0.46 -14.06
CA ASP A 110 7.01 0.05 -15.24
C ASP A 110 7.38 -0.75 -16.50
N ASN A 111 8.68 -0.98 -16.74
CA ASN A 111 9.16 -1.75 -17.89
C ASN A 111 8.68 -3.21 -17.88
N LEU A 112 8.43 -3.77 -16.69
CA LEU A 112 8.03 -5.16 -16.50
C LEU A 112 6.54 -5.31 -16.21
N GLN A 113 5.75 -4.23 -16.30
CA GLN A 113 4.33 -4.22 -15.91
C GLN A 113 3.51 -5.22 -16.75
N ASP A 114 3.87 -5.38 -18.02
CA ASP A 114 3.15 -6.23 -18.97
C ASP A 114 3.62 -7.70 -18.96
N PHE A 115 4.61 -8.04 -18.12
CA PHE A 115 5.21 -9.37 -18.07
C PHE A 115 4.75 -10.16 -16.85
N GLU A 116 4.37 -11.42 -17.05
CA GLU A 116 4.02 -12.32 -15.96
C GLU A 116 5.28 -12.86 -15.26
N ARG A 117 5.25 -12.93 -13.92
CA ARG A 117 6.36 -13.49 -13.13
C ARG A 117 6.39 -15.00 -13.26
N MET A 118 7.44 -15.53 -13.87
CA MET A 118 7.71 -16.96 -13.85
C MET A 118 8.48 -17.37 -12.58
N PRO A 119 8.09 -18.45 -11.89
CA PRO A 119 8.87 -18.97 -10.77
C PRO A 119 10.25 -19.40 -11.25
N HIS A 120 11.29 -19.04 -10.49
CA HIS A 120 12.65 -19.39 -10.85
C HIS A 120 12.85 -20.92 -10.77
N GLN A 121 13.29 -21.54 -11.87
CA GLN A 121 13.65 -22.95 -11.88
C GLN A 121 14.99 -23.15 -11.17
N TYR A 122 14.94 -23.59 -9.91
CA TYR A 122 16.13 -23.95 -9.16
C TYR A 122 16.46 -25.43 -9.35
N GLN A 123 17.67 -25.73 -9.80
CA GLN A 123 18.22 -27.08 -9.77
C GLN A 123 19.11 -27.24 -8.54
N LYS A 124 18.69 -28.09 -7.59
CA LYS A 124 19.49 -28.38 -6.40
C LYS A 124 20.70 -29.22 -6.80
N GLN A 125 21.90 -28.65 -6.72
CA GLN A 125 23.13 -29.38 -7.10
C GLN A 125 23.54 -30.45 -6.08
N ASP A 126 23.30 -30.22 -4.78
CA ASP A 126 23.61 -31.19 -3.72
C ASP A 126 22.33 -31.70 -3.07
N ASN A 127 21.80 -32.80 -3.62
CA ASN A 127 20.55 -33.36 -3.15
C ASN A 127 20.67 -33.89 -1.71
N THR A 128 21.86 -34.37 -1.31
CA THR A 128 22.12 -34.91 0.04
C THR A 128 22.07 -33.81 1.09
N TYR A 129 22.73 -32.68 0.81
CA TYR A 129 22.71 -31.52 1.69
C TYR A 129 21.28 -30.99 1.89
N TRP A 130 20.54 -30.82 0.79
CA TRP A 130 19.19 -30.24 0.82
C TRP A 130 18.10 -31.20 1.32
N SER A 131 18.32 -32.51 1.29
CA SER A 131 17.35 -33.51 1.75
C SER A 131 17.48 -33.84 3.22
N ASN A 132 18.70 -34.00 3.75
CA ASN A 132 18.92 -34.52 5.10
C ASN A 132 19.86 -33.65 5.93
N GLU A 133 20.99 -33.24 5.36
CA GLU A 133 22.06 -32.59 6.14
C GLU A 133 21.66 -31.21 6.68
N ILE A 134 20.88 -30.44 5.90
CA ILE A 134 20.41 -29.11 6.30
C ILE A 134 19.50 -29.17 7.53
N PHE A 135 18.70 -30.22 7.69
CA PHE A 135 17.82 -30.39 8.84
C PHE A 135 18.62 -30.71 10.10
N GLU A 136 19.60 -31.61 9.98
CA GLU A 136 20.51 -31.95 11.08
C GLU A 136 21.37 -30.76 11.51
N LEU A 137 21.91 -29.99 10.55
CA LEU A 137 22.68 -28.78 10.83
C LEU A 137 21.85 -27.70 11.53
N ARG A 138 20.57 -27.55 11.17
CA ARG A 138 19.66 -26.61 11.83
C ARG A 138 19.27 -27.07 13.22
N ARG A 139 19.07 -28.38 13.43
CA ARG A 139 18.76 -28.96 14.75
C ARG A 139 19.91 -28.78 15.75
N LYS A 140 21.16 -28.83 15.27
CA LYS A 140 22.38 -28.61 16.08
C LYS A 140 22.69 -27.13 16.35
N ARG A 141 22.08 -26.20 15.61
CA ARG A 141 22.32 -24.76 15.83
C ARG A 141 21.44 -24.28 16.99
N PRO A 142 22.02 -23.65 18.02
CA PRO A 142 21.22 -23.04 19.08
C PRO A 142 20.34 -21.95 18.46
N ARG A 143 19.04 -21.96 18.81
CA ARG A 143 18.12 -20.92 18.37
C ARG A 143 18.53 -19.61 19.02
N LEU A 144 18.70 -18.57 18.21
CA LEU A 144 19.06 -17.22 18.67
C LEU A 144 18.06 -16.61 19.67
N CYS A 145 16.83 -17.14 19.70
CA CYS A 145 15.85 -16.87 20.74
C CYS A 145 15.40 -18.21 21.35
N VAL A 146 15.72 -18.43 22.62
CA VAL A 146 15.07 -19.43 23.46
C VAL A 146 13.89 -18.71 24.12
N ASP A 147 12.66 -19.00 23.68
CA ASP A 147 11.50 -18.72 24.53
C ASP A 147 11.53 -19.84 25.59
N PRO A 148 11.67 -19.55 26.89
CA PRO A 148 11.68 -20.56 27.91
C PRO A 148 10.26 -21.10 28.09
N ARG A 149 9.87 -21.99 27.18
CA ARG A 149 8.73 -22.89 27.41
C ARG A 149 9.31 -24.24 27.81
N GLU A 150 9.41 -24.36 29.13
CA GLU A 150 9.12 -25.59 29.87
C GLU A 150 9.76 -26.87 29.31
N ASP A 151 11.09 -26.96 29.45
CA ASP A 151 11.66 -28.26 29.76
C ASP A 151 11.42 -28.50 31.26
N GLU A 152 10.31 -29.16 31.61
CA GLU A 152 10.19 -30.01 32.81
C GLU A 152 9.05 -31.04 32.60
N ASN A 153 9.48 -32.29 32.39
CA ASN A 153 8.81 -33.54 32.79
C ASN A 153 7.38 -33.82 32.30
N HIS A 154 7.22 -34.77 31.37
CA HIS A 154 7.00 -36.16 31.78
C HIS A 154 7.14 -37.15 30.63
N HIS A 155 7.64 -38.31 31.03
CA HIS A 155 7.90 -39.52 30.29
C HIS A 155 6.57 -40.18 29.89
N ASP A 156 6.04 -39.90 28.70
CA ASP A 156 5.05 -40.77 28.06
C ASP A 156 5.44 -40.97 26.59
N GLN A 157 6.21 -42.03 26.38
CA GLN A 157 6.48 -42.56 25.05
C GLN A 157 5.19 -43.19 24.52
N LEU A 158 4.49 -42.48 23.64
CA LEU A 158 3.69 -43.14 22.61
C LEU A 158 4.50 -43.08 21.34
N ASN A 159 5.00 -44.25 20.89
CA ASN A 159 5.71 -44.36 19.64
C ASN A 159 4.74 -43.96 18.50
N PRO A 160 5.18 -43.14 17.52
CA PRO A 160 4.33 -42.73 16.39
C PRO A 160 3.74 -43.90 15.58
N GLU A 161 4.35 -45.09 15.66
CA GLU A 161 3.91 -46.32 14.99
C GLU A 161 2.63 -46.91 15.61
N ASP A 162 2.31 -46.59 16.87
CA ASP A 162 1.12 -47.11 17.55
C ASP A 162 -0.15 -46.34 17.15
N ILE A 163 -0.03 -45.08 16.72
CA ILE A 163 -1.17 -44.24 16.33
C ILE A 163 -1.71 -44.64 14.95
N ASP A 164 -0.84 -45.01 14.03
CA ASP A 164 -1.20 -45.42 12.67
C ASP A 164 -1.84 -46.83 12.64
N SER A 165 -1.68 -47.58 13.73
CA SER A 165 -2.22 -48.93 13.92
C SER A 165 -3.58 -48.95 14.63
N MET A 166 -3.99 -47.84 15.26
CA MET A 166 -5.28 -47.76 15.96
C MET A 166 -6.43 -47.47 15.00
N SER A 167 -7.56 -48.15 15.21
CA SER A 167 -8.77 -47.86 14.47
C SER A 167 -9.37 -46.52 14.88
N LEU A 168 -10.14 -45.92 13.97
CA LEU A 168 -10.81 -44.63 14.18
C LEU A 168 -11.70 -44.58 15.45
N CYS A 169 -12.22 -45.73 15.91
CA CYS A 169 -12.99 -45.80 17.15
C CYS A 169 -12.13 -45.61 18.40
N GLU A 170 -10.94 -46.21 18.43
CA GLU A 170 -10.02 -46.18 19.58
C GLU A 170 -9.37 -44.80 19.74
N VAL A 171 -9.11 -44.13 18.61
CA VAL A 171 -8.65 -42.73 18.60
C VAL A 171 -9.70 -41.80 19.21
N LYS A 172 -10.99 -42.04 18.93
CA LYS A 172 -12.08 -41.21 19.41
C LYS A 172 -12.30 -41.36 20.92
N GLU A 173 -12.22 -42.57 21.47
CA GLU A 173 -12.33 -42.80 22.91
C GLU A 173 -11.21 -42.12 23.70
N LYS A 174 -9.95 -42.23 23.23
CA LYS A 174 -8.81 -41.55 23.86
C LYS A 174 -8.95 -40.02 23.86
N LEU A 175 -9.52 -39.45 22.80
CA LEU A 175 -9.80 -38.01 22.71
C LEU A 175 -10.91 -37.55 23.67
N GLU A 176 -11.90 -38.41 23.93
CA GLU A 176 -12.95 -38.13 24.92
C GLU A 176 -12.44 -38.24 26.37
N GLU A 177 -11.51 -39.15 26.66
CA GLU A 177 -10.87 -39.24 27.98
C GLU A 177 -9.99 -38.02 28.27
N LEU A 178 -9.21 -37.57 27.29
CA LEU A 178 -8.36 -36.37 27.43
C LEU A 178 -9.16 -35.07 27.64
N HIS A 179 -10.40 -34.99 27.17
CA HIS A 179 -11.26 -33.83 27.37
C HIS A 179 -11.99 -33.82 28.72
N LYS A 180 -11.95 -34.93 29.47
CA LYS A 180 -12.58 -35.07 30.78
C LYS A 180 -11.61 -34.92 31.96
N ALA A 181 -10.29 -34.88 31.70
CA ALA A 181 -9.24 -34.60 32.69
C ALA A 181 -8.97 -33.09 32.78
#